data_AF-A0A5B0KDR4-F1
#
_entry.id   AF-A0A5B0KDR4-F1
#
_cell.length_a   1.000
_cell.length_b   1.000
_cell.length_c   1.000
_cell.angle_alpha   90.00
_cell.angle_beta   90.00
_cell.angle_gamma   90.00
#
_symmetry.space_group_name_H-M   'P 1'
#
loop_
_entity.id
_entity.type
_entity.pdbx_description
1 polymer ?
#
loop_
_entity_poly.entity_id
_entity_poly.type
_entity_poly.pdbx_seq_one_letter_code
_entity_poly.pdbx_strand_id
1 'polypeptide(L)'
;MKLTKSGPLIDREIDWLEEVLMKYGNDDSVLCFSELDGFLTAIVSGPNTISPNTWLSAIWGRGDYHPRWTTEKEMTRFVGLCFQHMNDIAGCLYEAPEQFEPIFNGREVKGKTYTIVEEWCFGYMKGRSLDDWSALPEALRPSLEAIALHGIEKNFPVVEKMSPVQFEQSITLIQPAALALYQHWLSVRMSEASSQTVPVKGAEKLPGRNDPCQCGSGKKFKKCCLH
;
A
#
# COMPACT_ATOMS: atom_id res chain seq x y z
N MET A 1 -19.28 9.49 3.37
CA MET A 1 -18.12 10.33 3.06
C MET A 1 -17.90 10.26 1.57
N LYS A 2 -18.13 11.35 0.82
CA LYS A 2 -17.90 11.37 -0.64
C LYS A 2 -16.39 11.39 -0.83
N LEU A 3 -15.83 10.32 -1.40
CA LEU A 3 -14.46 10.32 -1.92
C LEU A 3 -14.46 11.30 -3.11
N THR A 4 -14.07 12.54 -2.87
CA THR A 4 -13.62 13.40 -3.94
C THR A 4 -12.39 12.71 -4.52
N LYS A 5 -12.36 12.44 -5.84
CA LYS A 5 -11.12 12.09 -6.53
C LYS A 5 -10.20 13.32 -6.41
N SER A 6 -9.41 13.36 -5.34
CA SER A 6 -8.26 14.25 -5.24
C SER A 6 -7.18 13.66 -6.13
N GLY A 7 -6.55 14.48 -6.97
CA GLY A 7 -5.42 14.03 -7.80
C GLY A 7 -4.17 13.75 -6.96
N PRO A 8 -3.01 13.52 -7.61
CA PRO A 8 -1.72 13.40 -6.94
C PRO A 8 -1.45 14.56 -5.98
N LEU A 9 -0.61 14.33 -4.97
CA LEU A 9 -0.14 15.40 -4.09
C LEU A 9 0.63 16.44 -4.90
N ILE A 10 0.47 17.72 -4.56
CA ILE A 10 1.30 18.80 -5.11
C ILE A 10 2.54 19.04 -4.25
N ASP A 11 3.58 19.70 -4.80
CA ASP A 11 4.83 19.98 -4.10
C ASP A 11 4.64 20.59 -2.70
N ARG A 12 3.75 21.59 -2.58
CA ARG A 12 3.46 22.23 -1.27
C ARG A 12 2.86 21.26 -0.24
N GLU A 13 2.13 20.23 -0.68
CA GLU A 13 1.60 19.20 0.20
C GLU A 13 2.68 18.21 0.61
N ILE A 14 3.59 17.88 -0.31
CA ILE A 14 4.78 17.04 -0.06
C ILE A 14 5.71 17.74 0.93
N ASP A 15 6.07 19.00 0.68
CA ASP A 15 6.90 19.82 1.58
C ASP A 15 6.29 19.90 2.98
N TRP A 16 4.96 20.04 3.07
CA TRP A 16 4.28 20.06 4.35
C TRP A 16 4.31 18.70 5.06
N LEU A 17 4.22 17.58 4.33
CA LEU A 17 4.39 16.25 4.91
C LEU A 17 5.81 16.03 5.43
N GLU A 18 6.83 16.46 4.68
CA GLU A 18 8.24 16.43 5.12
C GLU A 18 8.43 17.16 6.45
N GLU A 19 7.92 18.40 6.56
CA GLU A 19 7.98 19.20 7.79
C GLU A 19 7.28 18.50 8.96
N VAL A 20 6.14 17.86 8.71
CA VAL A 20 5.36 17.17 9.74
C VAL A 20 6.05 15.88 10.21
N LEU A 21 6.60 15.09 9.29
CA LEU A 21 7.39 13.90 9.62
C LEU A 21 8.62 14.29 10.45
N MET A 22 9.33 15.36 10.06
CA MET A 22 10.47 15.87 10.82
C MET A 22 10.07 16.40 12.21
N LYS A 23 8.97 17.14 12.31
CA LYS A 23 8.50 17.76 13.56
C LYS A 23 8.07 16.75 14.61
N TYR A 24 7.40 15.67 14.20
CA TYR A 24 6.82 14.68 15.10
C TYR A 24 7.52 13.31 15.09
N GLY A 25 8.52 13.14 14.23
CA GLY A 25 9.29 11.92 14.09
C GLY A 25 10.16 11.62 15.31
N ASN A 26 10.57 10.36 15.41
CA ASN A 26 11.60 9.85 16.28
C ASN A 26 12.47 8.88 15.46
N ASP A 27 13.48 8.27 16.07
CA ASP A 27 14.44 7.40 15.37
C ASP A 27 13.80 6.15 14.71
N ASP A 28 12.62 5.72 15.18
CA ASP A 28 11.86 4.58 14.63
C ASP A 28 10.78 4.99 13.62
N SER A 29 10.49 6.29 13.50
CA SER A 29 9.47 6.82 12.58
C SER A 29 9.89 6.70 11.12
N VAL A 30 8.92 6.85 10.22
CA VAL A 30 9.16 7.26 8.84
C VAL A 30 9.71 8.69 8.86
N LEU A 31 10.86 8.90 8.22
CA LEU A 31 11.67 10.10 8.43
C LEU A 31 11.48 11.19 7.37
N CYS A 32 11.10 10.81 6.15
CA CYS A 32 10.91 11.75 5.03
C CYS A 32 9.82 11.25 4.08
N PHE A 33 9.46 12.05 3.08
CA PHE A 33 8.43 11.68 2.12
C PHE A 33 8.83 10.51 1.23
N SER A 34 10.13 10.39 0.87
CA SER A 34 10.64 9.22 0.14
C SER A 34 10.42 7.91 0.91
N GLU A 35 10.69 7.90 2.22
CA GLU A 35 10.39 6.73 3.06
C GLU A 35 8.88 6.49 3.20
N LEU A 36 8.06 7.54 3.30
CA LEU A 36 6.60 7.41 3.34
C LEU A 36 6.06 6.81 2.04
N ASP A 37 6.59 7.23 0.89
CA ASP A 37 6.23 6.71 -0.44
C ASP A 37 6.53 5.21 -0.55
N GLY A 38 7.74 4.78 -0.17
CA GLY A 38 8.10 3.36 -0.15
C GLY A 38 7.24 2.55 0.83
N PHE A 39 6.98 3.10 2.02
CA PHE A 39 6.13 2.48 3.04
C PHE A 39 4.70 2.24 2.55
N LEU A 40 4.07 3.27 1.98
CA LEU A 40 2.71 3.16 1.44
C LEU A 40 2.69 2.24 0.20
N THR A 41 3.72 2.28 -0.64
CA THR A 41 3.85 1.35 -1.77
C THR A 41 3.85 -0.09 -1.30
N ALA A 42 4.61 -0.45 -0.26
CA ALA A 42 4.61 -1.81 0.28
C ALA A 42 3.25 -2.23 0.85
N ILE A 43 2.54 -1.33 1.53
CA ILE A 43 1.20 -1.61 2.07
C ILE A 43 0.19 -1.89 0.96
N VAL A 44 0.23 -1.09 -0.12
CA VAL A 44 -0.64 -1.29 -1.28
C VAL A 44 -0.26 -2.55 -2.07
N SER A 45 1.03 -2.89 -2.09
CA SER A 45 1.57 -4.03 -2.83
C SER A 45 1.44 -5.36 -2.11
N GLY A 46 1.23 -5.36 -0.80
CA GLY A 46 1.23 -6.57 0.03
C GLY A 46 0.05 -7.52 -0.23
N PRO A 47 0.10 -8.73 0.35
CA PRO A 47 -0.93 -9.76 0.15
C PRO A 47 -2.30 -9.31 0.67
N ASN A 48 -2.35 -8.68 1.85
CA ASN A 48 -3.59 -8.35 2.55
C ASN A 48 -3.81 -6.84 2.68
N THR A 49 -5.07 -6.44 2.89
CA THR A 49 -5.38 -5.07 3.29
C THR A 49 -5.01 -4.86 4.76
N ILE A 50 -4.06 -3.97 5.02
CA ILE A 50 -3.67 -3.57 6.38
C ILE A 50 -4.64 -2.49 6.89
N SER A 51 -5.10 -2.62 8.14
CA SER A 51 -5.98 -1.64 8.78
C SER A 51 -5.30 -0.26 8.90
N PRO A 52 -6.02 0.85 8.64
CA PRO A 52 -5.51 2.21 8.85
C PRO A 52 -4.83 2.44 10.18
N ASN A 53 -5.42 1.96 11.28
CA ASN A 53 -4.85 2.17 12.61
C ASN A 53 -3.46 1.53 12.74
N THR A 54 -3.23 0.39 12.07
CA THR A 54 -1.97 -0.34 12.12
C THR A 54 -0.88 0.41 11.36
N TRP A 55 -1.13 0.80 10.10
CA TRP A 55 -0.09 1.47 9.32
C TRP A 55 0.09 2.94 9.70
N LEU A 56 -0.98 3.66 10.09
CA LEU A 56 -0.86 5.03 10.60
C LEU A 56 -0.06 5.09 11.90
N SER A 57 -0.20 4.09 12.77
CA SER A 57 0.63 3.98 13.97
C SER A 57 2.08 3.68 13.60
N ALA A 58 2.31 2.73 12.68
CA ALA A 58 3.66 2.33 12.28
C ALA A 58 4.49 3.43 11.59
N ILE A 59 3.84 4.46 11.01
CA ILE A 59 4.54 5.67 10.53
C ILE A 59 5.36 6.31 11.64
N TRP A 60 4.93 6.24 12.90
CA TRP A 60 5.57 6.90 14.03
C TRP A 60 6.46 5.96 14.86
N GLY A 61 6.76 4.78 14.31
CA GLY A 61 7.42 3.68 15.02
C GLY A 61 6.44 2.66 15.58
N ARG A 62 6.97 1.57 16.14
CA ARG A 62 6.17 0.54 16.83
C ARG A 62 6.04 0.86 18.33
N GLY A 63 4.96 0.39 18.96
CA GLY A 63 4.74 0.53 20.40
C GLY A 63 3.79 1.67 20.75
N ASP A 64 4.01 2.31 21.90
CA ASP A 64 3.07 3.29 22.48
C ASP A 64 3.34 4.74 22.06
N TYR A 65 4.30 4.97 21.15
CA TYR A 65 4.58 6.33 20.67
C TYR A 65 3.42 6.85 19.82
N HIS A 66 2.95 8.06 20.18
CA HIS A 66 1.96 8.78 19.42
C HIS A 66 2.42 10.23 19.26
N PRO A 67 2.38 10.80 18.04
CA PRO A 67 2.73 12.19 17.82
C PRO A 67 1.82 13.11 18.64
N ARG A 68 2.45 14.03 19.39
CA ARG A 68 1.72 15.05 20.17
C ARG A 68 1.35 16.22 19.27
N TRP A 69 0.32 16.00 18.44
CA TRP A 69 -0.18 17.00 17.50
C TRP A 69 -0.44 18.36 18.16
N THR A 70 -0.07 19.43 17.47
CA THR A 70 -0.36 20.79 17.92
C THR A 70 -1.86 21.04 17.86
N THR A 71 -2.53 20.52 16.83
CA THR A 71 -3.98 20.60 16.67
C THR A 71 -4.57 19.35 16.01
N GLU A 72 -5.85 19.08 16.26
CA GLU A 72 -6.60 18.01 15.56
C GLU A 72 -6.69 18.25 14.04
N LYS A 73 -6.72 19.51 13.61
CA LYS A 73 -6.73 19.87 12.17
C LYS A 73 -5.44 19.46 11.47
N GLU A 74 -4.31 19.60 12.14
CA GLU A 74 -3.00 19.19 11.65
C GLU A 74 -2.94 17.66 11.49
N MET A 75 -3.37 16.90 12.51
CA MET A 75 -3.51 15.44 12.43
C MET A 75 -4.42 15.02 11.28
N THR A 76 -5.61 15.61 11.18
CA THR A 76 -6.60 15.27 10.15
C THR A 76 -6.04 15.54 8.76
N ARG A 77 -5.30 16.65 8.59
CA ARG A 77 -4.63 16.98 7.33
C ARG A 77 -3.56 15.95 6.99
N PHE A 78 -2.69 15.59 7.95
CA PHE A 78 -1.65 14.57 7.75
C PHE A 78 -2.25 13.24 7.30
N VAL A 79 -3.22 12.72 8.04
CA VAL A 79 -3.91 11.47 7.70
C VAL A 79 -4.56 11.57 6.32
N GLY A 80 -5.23 12.69 6.01
CA GLY A 80 -5.84 12.92 4.71
C GLY A 80 -4.85 12.87 3.55
N LEU A 81 -3.68 13.49 3.69
CA LEU A 81 -2.65 13.49 2.66
C LEU A 81 -1.98 12.11 2.50
N CYS A 82 -1.75 11.37 3.60
CA CYS A 82 -1.27 9.99 3.51
C CYS A 82 -2.24 9.09 2.71
N PHE A 83 -3.55 9.21 2.96
CA PHE A 83 -4.55 8.48 2.19
C PHE A 83 -4.63 8.94 0.74
N GLN A 84 -4.51 10.24 0.47
CA GLN A 84 -4.47 10.76 -0.90
C GLN A 84 -3.28 10.16 -1.67
N HIS A 85 -2.09 10.16 -1.07
CA HIS A 85 -0.89 9.56 -1.66
C HIS A 85 -1.02 8.05 -1.86
N MET A 86 -1.51 7.33 -0.85
CA MET A 86 -1.76 5.89 -0.93
C MET A 86 -2.74 5.53 -2.07
N ASN A 87 -3.80 6.32 -2.24
CA ASN A 87 -4.77 6.10 -3.32
C ASN A 87 -4.16 6.40 -4.71
N ASP A 88 -3.28 7.40 -4.80
CA ASP A 88 -2.57 7.71 -6.04
C ASP A 88 -1.62 6.58 -6.43
N ILE A 89 -0.82 6.08 -5.49
CA ILE A 89 0.03 4.88 -5.68
C ILE A 89 -0.82 3.68 -6.12
N ALA A 90 -1.92 3.40 -5.41
CA ALA A 90 -2.80 2.27 -5.75
C ALA A 90 -3.43 2.40 -7.13
N GLY A 91 -3.86 3.61 -7.51
CA GLY A 91 -4.37 3.91 -8.83
C GLY A 91 -3.31 3.73 -9.91
N CYS A 92 -2.10 4.26 -9.70
CA CYS A 92 -0.98 4.12 -10.63
C CYS A 92 -0.59 2.65 -10.83
N LEU A 93 -0.36 1.89 -9.75
CA LEU A 93 0.02 0.48 -9.82
C LEU A 93 -1.04 -0.39 -10.53
N TYR A 94 -2.32 -0.04 -10.41
CA TYR A 94 -3.43 -0.80 -11.03
C TYR A 94 -3.74 -0.37 -12.47
N GLU A 95 -3.88 0.94 -12.70
CA GLU A 95 -4.40 1.50 -13.97
C GLU A 95 -3.30 1.85 -14.97
N ALA A 96 -2.10 2.23 -14.50
CA ALA A 96 -0.99 2.71 -15.33
C ALA A 96 0.38 2.29 -14.75
N PRO A 97 0.66 0.98 -14.58
CA PRO A 97 1.88 0.50 -13.94
C PRO A 97 3.16 0.93 -14.66
N GLU A 98 3.09 1.24 -15.95
CA GLU A 98 4.20 1.78 -16.73
C GLU A 98 4.59 3.21 -16.36
N GLN A 99 3.74 3.93 -15.62
CA GLN A 99 3.99 5.29 -15.12
C GLN A 99 4.45 5.31 -13.67
N PHE A 100 4.49 4.15 -13.01
CA PHE A 100 4.92 4.06 -11.61
C PHE A 100 6.41 4.33 -11.50
N GLU A 101 6.78 5.35 -10.71
CA GLU A 101 8.15 5.71 -10.39
C GLU A 101 8.30 5.87 -8.87
N PRO A 102 9.23 5.13 -8.22
CA PRO A 102 9.57 5.36 -6.83
C PRO A 102 10.04 6.80 -6.59
N ILE A 103 9.55 7.44 -5.53
CA ILE A 103 9.99 8.79 -5.18
C ILE A 103 11.30 8.71 -4.40
N PHE A 104 12.41 8.81 -5.11
CA PHE A 104 13.76 8.85 -4.55
C PHE A 104 14.22 10.26 -4.21
N ASN A 105 15.04 10.37 -3.17
CA ASN A 105 15.70 11.61 -2.82
C ASN A 105 16.89 11.89 -3.76
N GLY A 106 17.29 13.16 -3.82
CA GLY A 106 18.44 13.59 -4.60
C GLY A 106 19.39 14.44 -3.75
N ARG A 107 20.69 14.25 -3.94
CA ARG A 107 21.71 15.12 -3.34
C ARG A 107 22.63 15.70 -4.39
N GLU A 108 22.74 17.02 -4.42
CA GLU A 108 23.70 17.69 -5.27
C GLU A 108 25.08 17.77 -4.59
N VAL A 109 26.11 17.26 -5.27
CA VAL A 109 27.50 17.37 -4.83
C VAL A 109 28.35 17.82 -6.01
N LYS A 110 28.93 19.03 -5.90
CA LYS A 110 29.79 19.63 -6.94
C LYS A 110 29.09 19.71 -8.31
N GLY A 111 27.80 20.07 -8.35
CA GLY A 111 27.02 20.20 -9.59
C GLY A 111 26.60 18.89 -10.25
N LYS A 112 26.81 17.73 -9.58
CA LYS A 112 26.25 16.44 -9.98
C LYS A 112 25.21 16.01 -8.96
N THR A 113 24.04 15.62 -9.44
CA THR A 113 22.97 15.03 -8.62
C THR A 113 23.21 13.52 -8.47
N TYR A 114 23.11 13.04 -7.23
CA TYR A 114 23.17 11.64 -6.87
C TYR A 114 21.81 11.21 -6.33
N THR A 115 21.26 10.14 -6.89
CA THR A 115 20.02 9.53 -6.40
C THR A 115 20.30 8.80 -5.08
N ILE A 116 19.43 9.02 -4.10
CA ILE A 116 19.43 8.33 -2.81
C ILE A 116 18.15 7.50 -2.77
N VAL A 117 18.32 6.18 -2.67
CA VAL A 117 17.23 5.20 -2.76
C VAL A 117 16.92 4.55 -1.41
N GLU A 118 17.83 4.72 -0.46
CA GLU A 118 17.83 4.08 0.84
C GLU A 118 16.56 4.40 1.63
N GLU A 119 16.14 5.67 1.71
CA GLU A 119 14.95 6.05 2.46
C GLU A 119 13.70 5.35 1.90
N TRP A 120 13.53 5.36 0.59
CA TRP A 120 12.42 4.66 -0.07
C TRP A 120 12.44 3.16 0.23
N CYS A 121 13.60 2.52 0.09
CA CYS A 121 13.74 1.09 0.35
C CYS A 121 13.51 0.74 1.82
N PHE A 122 13.98 1.56 2.76
CA PHE A 122 13.69 1.42 4.20
C PHE A 122 12.19 1.48 4.47
N GLY A 123 11.52 2.45 3.87
CA GLY A 123 10.07 2.61 3.93
C GLY A 123 9.36 1.35 3.46
N TYR A 124 9.74 0.85 2.28
CA TYR A 124 9.17 -0.36 1.70
C TYR A 124 9.34 -1.57 2.62
N MET A 125 10.54 -1.76 3.19
CA MET A 125 10.80 -2.87 4.11
C MET A 125 10.03 -2.73 5.43
N LYS A 126 9.85 -1.49 5.93
CA LYS A 126 9.03 -1.16 7.09
C LYS A 126 7.55 -1.48 6.83
N GLY A 127 7.01 -1.06 5.69
CA GLY A 127 5.63 -1.33 5.28
C GLY A 127 5.37 -2.82 5.08
N ARG A 128 6.28 -3.53 4.41
CA ARG A 128 6.24 -4.99 4.27
C ARG A 128 6.17 -5.71 5.62
N SER A 129 6.89 -5.21 6.64
CA SER A 129 6.94 -5.83 7.97
C SER A 129 5.59 -5.84 8.72
N LEU A 130 4.57 -5.16 8.19
CA LEU A 130 3.23 -5.10 8.76
C LEU A 130 2.31 -6.23 8.28
N ASP A 131 2.74 -7.04 7.31
CA ASP A 131 1.97 -8.15 6.76
C ASP A 131 2.84 -9.41 6.61
N ASP A 132 2.19 -10.56 6.44
CA ASP A 132 2.89 -11.83 6.23
C ASP A 132 3.17 -12.09 4.75
N TRP A 133 4.43 -11.96 4.36
CA TRP A 133 4.91 -12.24 3.00
C TRP A 133 5.54 -13.64 2.87
N SER A 134 5.31 -14.54 3.83
CA SER A 134 5.88 -15.90 3.85
C SER A 134 5.51 -16.74 2.63
N ALA A 135 4.34 -16.48 2.03
CA ALA A 135 3.87 -17.17 0.83
C ALA A 135 4.47 -16.64 -0.48
N LEU A 136 5.41 -15.67 -0.44
CA LEU A 136 6.05 -15.16 -1.66
C LEU A 136 6.84 -16.28 -2.37
N PRO A 137 6.57 -16.54 -3.67
CA PRO A 137 7.26 -17.57 -4.44
C PRO A 137 8.77 -17.32 -4.54
N GLU A 138 9.55 -18.41 -4.62
CA GLU A 138 11.01 -18.35 -4.78
C GLU A 138 11.45 -17.47 -5.95
N ALA A 139 10.73 -17.56 -7.07
CA ALA A 139 11.03 -16.81 -8.28
C ALA A 139 10.97 -15.29 -8.11
N LEU A 140 10.25 -14.79 -7.10
CA LEU A 140 10.12 -13.36 -6.78
C LEU A 140 11.02 -12.90 -5.63
N ARG A 141 11.78 -13.82 -5.01
CA ARG A 141 12.77 -13.43 -3.99
C ARG A 141 13.79 -12.42 -4.50
N PRO A 142 14.35 -12.54 -5.73
CA PRO A 142 15.27 -11.53 -6.25
C PRO A 142 14.67 -10.12 -6.32
N SER A 143 13.36 -9.99 -6.60
CA SER A 143 12.68 -8.69 -6.57
C SER A 143 12.65 -8.10 -5.17
N LEU A 144 12.26 -8.90 -4.18
CA LEU A 144 12.29 -8.45 -2.78
C LEU A 144 13.72 -8.12 -2.32
N GLU A 145 14.71 -8.93 -2.72
CA GLU A 145 16.11 -8.71 -2.38
C GLU A 145 16.69 -7.44 -3.02
N ALA A 146 16.25 -7.07 -4.23
CA ALA A 146 16.67 -5.82 -4.88
C ALA A 146 16.28 -4.59 -4.05
N ILE A 147 15.08 -4.60 -3.45
CA ILE A 147 14.62 -3.53 -2.53
C ILE A 147 15.34 -3.65 -1.18
N ALA A 148 15.40 -4.87 -0.62
CA ALA A 148 16.02 -5.12 0.67
C ALA A 148 17.52 -4.80 0.71
N LEU A 149 18.21 -4.86 -0.43
CA LEU A 149 19.62 -4.50 -0.57
C LEU A 149 19.89 -3.08 -0.03
N HIS A 150 19.00 -2.14 -0.31
CA HIS A 150 19.11 -0.73 0.11
C HIS A 150 18.26 -0.39 1.34
N GLY A 151 17.30 -1.26 1.70
CA GLY A 151 16.33 -1.02 2.78
C GLY A 151 16.58 -1.81 4.07
N ILE A 152 17.73 -2.49 4.21
CA ILE A 152 18.09 -3.24 5.42
C ILE A 152 19.53 -2.92 5.81
N GLU A 153 19.73 -2.46 7.05
CA GLU A 153 21.06 -2.07 7.59
C GLU A 153 22.12 -3.18 7.48
N LYS A 154 21.72 -4.44 7.64
CA LYS A 154 22.61 -5.61 7.48
C LYS A 154 23.30 -5.65 6.10
N ASN A 155 22.71 -5.02 5.08
CA ASN A 155 23.24 -4.96 3.73
C ASN A 155 24.18 -3.76 3.49
N PHE A 156 24.32 -2.82 4.43
CA PHE A 156 25.23 -1.67 4.27
C PHE A 156 26.66 -2.09 3.89
N PRO A 157 27.31 -3.10 4.51
CA PRO A 157 28.65 -3.50 4.12
C PRO A 157 28.74 -4.11 2.71
N VAL A 158 27.61 -4.54 2.12
CA VAL A 158 27.53 -5.02 0.74
C VAL A 158 27.51 -3.81 -0.21
N VAL A 159 26.64 -2.84 0.08
CA VAL A 159 26.49 -1.60 -0.70
C VAL A 159 27.78 -0.77 -0.69
N GLU A 160 28.43 -0.61 0.47
CA GLU A 160 29.70 0.12 0.63
C GLU A 160 30.85 -0.45 -0.21
N LYS A 161 30.80 -1.74 -0.56
CA LYS A 161 31.81 -2.42 -1.38
C LYS A 161 31.50 -2.40 -2.87
N MET A 162 30.34 -1.88 -3.28
CA MET A 162 29.96 -1.81 -4.68
C MET A 162 30.81 -0.77 -5.42
N SER A 163 31.19 -1.10 -6.64
CA SER A 163 31.63 -0.08 -7.59
C SER A 163 30.46 0.85 -7.96
N PRO A 164 30.73 2.08 -8.42
CA PRO A 164 29.67 3.00 -8.87
C PRO A 164 28.73 2.38 -9.91
N VAL A 165 29.26 1.57 -10.85
CA VAL A 165 28.46 0.89 -11.87
C VAL A 165 27.53 -0.17 -11.27
N GLN A 166 28.01 -0.94 -10.29
CA GLN A 166 27.18 -1.93 -9.60
C GLN A 166 26.08 -1.25 -8.78
N PHE A 167 26.40 -0.13 -8.12
CA PHE A 167 25.42 0.65 -7.38
C PHE A 167 24.34 1.20 -8.31
N GLU A 168 24.72 1.86 -9.42
CA GLU A 168 23.78 2.36 -10.43
C GLU A 168 22.90 1.23 -10.99
N GLN A 169 23.48 0.07 -11.32
CA GLN A 169 22.71 -1.10 -11.76
C GLN A 169 21.71 -1.58 -10.71
N SER A 170 22.12 -1.61 -9.43
CA SER A 170 21.23 -2.03 -8.34
C SER A 170 20.01 -1.12 -8.18
N ILE A 171 20.16 0.19 -8.43
CA ILE A 171 19.05 1.16 -8.40
C ILE A 171 18.02 0.83 -9.48
N THR A 172 18.46 0.50 -10.70
CA THR A 172 17.55 0.20 -11.82
C THR A 172 16.67 -1.02 -11.60
N LEU A 173 16.98 -1.85 -10.59
CA LEU A 173 16.19 -3.03 -10.25
C LEU A 173 15.01 -2.73 -9.31
N ILE A 174 14.98 -1.57 -8.64
CA ILE A 174 14.01 -1.28 -7.57
C ILE A 174 12.59 -1.12 -8.11
N GLN A 175 12.39 -0.28 -9.12
CA GLN A 175 11.09 -0.04 -9.75
C GLN A 175 10.47 -1.33 -10.33
N PRO A 176 11.15 -2.11 -11.20
CA PRO A 176 10.58 -3.35 -11.72
C PRO A 176 10.34 -4.40 -10.63
N ALA A 177 11.14 -4.41 -9.57
CA ALA A 177 10.90 -5.26 -8.42
C ALA A 177 9.57 -4.92 -7.70
N ALA A 178 9.32 -3.65 -7.41
CA ALA A 178 8.08 -3.22 -6.77
C ALA A 178 6.85 -3.59 -7.61
N LEU A 179 6.92 -3.37 -8.93
CA LEU A 179 5.87 -3.76 -9.88
C LEU A 179 5.62 -5.27 -9.90
N ALA A 180 6.68 -6.09 -9.96
CA ALA A 180 6.56 -7.55 -9.97
C ALA A 180 5.91 -8.08 -8.68
N LEU A 181 6.27 -7.52 -7.52
CA LEU A 181 5.70 -7.88 -6.23
C LEU A 181 4.21 -7.48 -6.15
N TYR A 182 3.86 -6.26 -6.58
CA TYR A 182 2.47 -5.82 -6.65
C TYR A 182 1.63 -6.70 -7.56
N GLN A 183 2.10 -6.98 -8.78
CA GLN A 183 1.40 -7.78 -9.78
C GLN A 183 1.11 -9.19 -9.28
N HIS A 184 2.07 -9.81 -8.59
CA HIS A 184 1.88 -11.12 -8.00
C HIS A 184 0.75 -11.12 -6.98
N TRP A 185 0.82 -10.25 -5.97
CA TRP A 185 -0.19 -10.22 -4.92
C TRP A 185 -1.56 -9.76 -5.41
N LEU A 186 -1.61 -8.87 -6.40
CA LEU A 186 -2.86 -8.53 -7.09
C LEU A 186 -3.49 -9.78 -7.73
N SER A 187 -2.70 -10.58 -8.45
CA SER A 187 -3.18 -11.82 -9.06
C SER A 187 -3.72 -12.81 -8.02
N VAL A 188 -3.01 -12.97 -6.88
CA VAL A 188 -3.47 -13.81 -5.76
C VAL A 188 -4.82 -13.30 -5.24
N ARG A 189 -4.94 -12.02 -4.88
CA ARG A 189 -6.21 -11.45 -4.37
C ARG A 189 -7.37 -11.60 -5.37
N MET A 190 -7.11 -11.39 -6.67
CA MET A 190 -8.12 -11.56 -7.71
C MET A 190 -8.56 -13.02 -7.85
N SER A 191 -7.63 -13.97 -7.72
CA SER A 191 -7.94 -15.40 -7.77
C SER A 191 -8.75 -15.86 -6.56
N GLU A 192 -8.47 -15.33 -5.37
CA GLU A 192 -9.21 -15.63 -4.15
C GLU A 192 -10.61 -15.02 -4.17
N ALA A 193 -10.74 -13.77 -4.64
CA ALA A 193 -12.02 -13.09 -4.79
C ALA A 193 -12.94 -13.80 -5.81
N SER A 194 -12.38 -14.39 -6.88
CA SER A 194 -13.14 -15.16 -7.85
C SER A 194 -13.47 -16.59 -7.38
N SER A 195 -12.66 -17.16 -6.49
CA SER A 195 -12.87 -18.49 -5.90
C SER A 195 -13.88 -18.49 -4.74
N GLN A 196 -14.09 -17.33 -4.10
CA GLN A 196 -15.18 -17.13 -3.14
C GLN A 196 -16.52 -17.09 -3.88
N THR A 197 -17.03 -18.27 -4.23
CA THR A 197 -18.45 -18.43 -4.56
C THR A 197 -19.26 -17.92 -3.37
N VAL A 198 -20.00 -16.84 -3.58
CA VAL A 198 -21.05 -16.42 -2.65
C VAL A 198 -21.88 -17.67 -2.39
N PRO A 199 -22.09 -18.12 -1.13
CA PRO A 199 -23.09 -19.13 -0.90
C PRO A 199 -24.37 -18.52 -1.44
N VAL A 200 -24.86 -19.05 -2.57
CA VAL A 200 -26.22 -18.81 -3.01
C VAL A 200 -27.03 -19.26 -1.81
N LYS A 201 -27.42 -18.30 -0.95
CA LYS A 201 -28.49 -18.50 0.02
C LYS A 201 -29.55 -19.16 -0.81
N GLY A 202 -29.78 -20.45 -0.52
CA GLY A 202 -30.48 -21.34 -1.43
C GLY A 202 -31.67 -20.58 -1.98
N ALA A 203 -31.86 -20.60 -3.30
CA ALA A 203 -33.14 -20.23 -3.85
C ALA A 203 -34.15 -21.05 -3.03
N GLU A 204 -34.80 -20.42 -2.05
CA GLU A 204 -35.86 -21.03 -1.29
C GLU A 204 -36.81 -21.49 -2.38
N LYS A 205 -36.96 -22.81 -2.53
CA LYS A 205 -37.80 -23.39 -3.56
C LYS A 205 -39.12 -22.63 -3.48
N LEU A 206 -39.40 -21.81 -4.49
CA LEU A 206 -40.65 -21.08 -4.55
C LEU A 206 -41.77 -22.09 -4.29
N PRO A 207 -42.72 -21.79 -3.40
CA PRO A 207 -43.79 -22.71 -3.07
C PRO A 207 -44.41 -23.25 -4.36
N GLY A 208 -44.72 -24.55 -4.40
CA GLY A 208 -45.38 -25.15 -5.54
C GLY A 208 -46.65 -24.37 -5.88
N ARG A 209 -47.07 -24.39 -7.15
CA ARG A 209 -48.19 -23.57 -7.67
C ARG A 209 -49.46 -23.61 -6.79
N ASN A 210 -49.70 -24.70 -6.07
CA ASN A 210 -50.86 -24.88 -5.18
C ASN A 210 -50.55 -24.74 -3.68
N ASP A 211 -49.31 -24.53 -3.28
CA ASP A 211 -48.88 -24.40 -1.89
C ASP A 211 -49.28 -23.04 -1.31
N PRO A 212 -49.36 -22.90 0.03
CA PRO A 212 -49.62 -21.63 0.69
C PRO A 212 -48.55 -20.59 0.31
N CYS A 213 -48.99 -19.38 -0.03
CA CYS A 213 -48.08 -18.31 -0.39
C CYS A 213 -47.37 -17.75 0.84
N GLN A 214 -46.05 -17.56 0.72
CA GLN A 214 -45.21 -16.97 1.78
C GLN A 214 -45.46 -15.46 1.99
N CYS A 215 -46.35 -14.83 1.20
CA CYS A 215 -46.75 -13.41 1.29
C CYS A 215 -47.62 -13.10 2.53
N GLY A 216 -47.96 -14.10 3.36
CA GLY A 216 -48.82 -13.94 4.53
C GLY A 216 -50.32 -13.81 4.21
N SER A 217 -50.73 -13.91 2.94
CA SER A 217 -52.12 -13.70 2.53
C SER A 217 -53.08 -14.87 2.83
N GLY A 218 -52.56 -16.03 3.22
CA GLY A 218 -53.34 -17.26 3.40
C GLY A 218 -53.85 -17.91 2.10
N LYS A 219 -53.51 -17.37 0.92
CA LYS A 219 -53.94 -17.89 -0.40
C LYS A 219 -52.89 -18.85 -1.00
N LYS A 220 -53.30 -19.71 -1.94
CA LYS A 220 -52.39 -20.54 -2.76
C LYS A 220 -51.47 -19.64 -3.61
N PHE A 221 -50.20 -20.03 -3.80
CA PHE A 221 -49.17 -19.24 -4.48
C PHE A 221 -49.61 -18.70 -5.85
N LYS A 222 -50.25 -19.54 -6.68
CA LYS A 222 -50.82 -19.15 -7.99
C LYS A 222 -51.91 -18.07 -7.97
N LYS A 223 -52.47 -17.76 -6.80
CA LYS A 223 -53.53 -16.76 -6.62
C LYS A 223 -53.06 -15.53 -5.81
N CYS A 224 -51.82 -15.51 -5.30
CA CYS A 224 -51.22 -14.33 -4.60
C CYS A 224 -50.14 -13.68 -5.48
N CYS A 225 -49.13 -14.45 -5.93
CA CYS A 225 -47.89 -13.88 -6.46
C CYS A 225 -47.51 -14.37 -7.87
N LEU A 226 -48.24 -15.34 -8.42
CA LEU A 226 -48.11 -15.75 -9.82
C LEU A 226 -49.23 -15.04 -10.60
N HIS A 227 -48.94 -13.85 -11.12
CA HIS A 227 -49.82 -13.15 -12.06
C HIS A 227 -49.50 -13.55 -13.49
#